data_AF-A0A521W769-F1
#
_entry.id   AF-A0A521W769-F1
#
_cell.length_a   1.000
_cell.length_b   1.000
_cell.length_c   1.000
_cell.angle_alpha   90.00
_cell.angle_beta   90.00
_cell.angle_gamma   90.00
#
_symmetry.space_group_name_H-M   'P 1'
#
loop_
_entity.id
_entity.type
_entity.pdbx_description
1 polymer ?
#
loop_
_entity_poly.entity_id
_entity_poly.type
_entity_poly.pdbx_seq_one_letter_code
_entity_poly.pdbx_strand_id
1 'polypeptide(L)' 'IYEQVAGVYPKVMIDGQMDAGAWSCGMVAGLIHDVPSVAELITRIMAEAGQIIRDRLLRLL' A
#
# COMPACT_ATOMS: atom_id res chain seq x y z
N ILE A 1 4.37 -21.93 13.48
CA ILE A 1 3.88 -20.94 12.50
C ILE A 1 2.90 -19.95 13.14
N TYR A 2 1.84 -20.38 13.84
CA TYR A 2 0.90 -19.45 14.48
C TYR A 2 1.57 -18.44 15.42
N GLU A 3 2.45 -18.87 16.32
CA GLU A 3 3.22 -17.96 17.20
C GLU A 3 4.19 -17.03 16.46
N GLN A 4 4.62 -17.42 15.27
CA GLN A 4 5.63 -16.70 14.48
C GLN A 4 5.01 -15.72 13.47
N VAL A 5 3.70 -15.86 13.20
CA VAL A 5 2.99 -15.10 12.15
C VAL A 5 1.67 -14.53 12.65
N ALA A 6 0.77 -15.31 13.25
CA ALA A 6 -0.52 -14.80 13.71
C ALA A 6 -0.44 -14.10 15.09
N GLY A 7 0.38 -14.63 15.99
CA GLY A 7 0.54 -14.09 17.36
C GLY A 7 1.30 -12.76 17.44
N VAL A 8 1.94 -12.33 16.35
CA VAL A 8 2.77 -11.11 16.30
C VAL A 8 2.03 -9.89 15.75
N TYR A 9 0.87 -10.07 15.11
CA TYR A 9 0.11 -8.98 14.49
C TYR A 9 -0.27 -7.85 15.47
N PRO A 10 -0.75 -8.13 16.70
CA PRO A 10 -1.07 -7.06 17.64
C PRO A 10 0.16 -6.21 18.00
N LYS A 11 1.31 -6.85 18.29
CA LYS A 11 2.56 -6.15 18.63
C LYS A 11 3.07 -5.27 17.49
N VAL A 12 2.90 -5.72 16.24
CA VAL A 12 3.32 -4.97 15.06
C VAL A 12 2.31 -3.85 14.72
N MET A 13 1.03 -4.19 14.55
CA MET A 13 0.01 -3.28 14.01
C MET A 13 -0.56 -2.30 15.04
N ILE A 14 -0.53 -2.64 16.33
CA ILE A 14 -1.05 -1.79 17.41
C ILE A 14 0.11 -1.12 18.14
N ASP A 15 1.11 -1.89 18.57
CA ASP A 15 2.20 -1.37 19.40
C ASP A 15 3.41 -0.83 18.59
N GLY A 16 3.43 -1.04 17.27
CA GLY A 16 4.49 -0.55 16.38
C GLY A 16 5.83 -1.30 16.46
N GLN A 17 5.86 -2.50 17.05
CA GLN A 17 7.07 -3.31 17.21
C GLN A 17 7.37 -4.12 15.93
N MET A 18 7.88 -3.45 14.91
CA MET A 18 8.07 -4.02 13.56
C MET A 18 8.96 -5.27 13.50
N ASP A 19 9.91 -5.41 14.44
CA ASP A 19 10.84 -6.55 14.53
C ASP A 19 10.31 -7.71 15.40
N ALA A 20 9.07 -7.62 15.89
CA ALA A 20 8.49 -8.64 16.78
C ALA A 20 8.22 -10.00 16.09
N GLY A 21 8.25 -10.05 14.76
CA GLY A 21 8.10 -11.27 13.98
C GLY A 21 7.67 -11.01 12.53
N ALA A 22 7.32 -12.07 11.81
CA ALA A 22 6.91 -11.97 10.41
C ALA A 22 5.46 -11.47 10.30
N TRP A 23 5.23 -10.47 9.46
CA TRP A 23 3.92 -9.91 9.14
C TRP A 23 3.82 -9.64 7.64
N SER A 24 2.59 -9.60 7.11
CA SER A 24 2.38 -9.44 5.67
C SER A 24 2.68 -8.03 5.19
N CYS A 25 3.64 -7.90 4.27
CA CYS A 25 3.91 -6.67 3.53
C CYS A 25 4.37 -7.01 2.10
N GLY A 26 3.75 -6.42 1.08
CA GLY A 26 4.13 -6.62 -0.32
C GLY A 26 5.25 -5.68 -0.75
N MET A 27 6.02 -6.06 -1.78
CA MET A 27 7.08 -5.21 -2.36
C MET A 27 6.58 -3.81 -2.79
N VAL A 28 5.29 -3.69 -3.12
CA VAL A 28 4.62 -2.42 -3.47
C VAL A 28 4.74 -1.36 -2.36
N ALA A 29 4.95 -1.75 -1.11
CA ALA A 29 5.16 -0.80 -0.01
C ALA A 29 6.32 0.16 -0.26
N GLY A 30 7.34 -0.27 -1.03
CA GLY A 30 8.45 0.60 -1.45
C GLY A 30 8.07 1.75 -2.37
N LEU A 31 6.84 1.75 -2.92
CA LEU A 31 6.28 2.83 -3.75
C LEU A 31 5.31 3.73 -2.96
N ILE A 32 5.00 3.40 -1.70
CA ILE A 32 4.08 4.17 -0.85
C ILE A 32 4.89 5.18 -0.04
N HIS A 33 4.63 6.47 -0.24
CA HIS A 33 5.39 7.56 0.37
C HIS A 33 4.52 8.56 1.14
N ASP A 34 3.22 8.29 1.24
CA ASP A 34 2.25 9.12 1.93
C ASP A 34 1.15 8.27 2.58
N VAL A 35 0.33 8.92 3.43
CA VAL A 35 -0.79 8.29 4.16
C VAL A 35 -2.05 9.15 4.01
N PRO A 36 -2.70 9.14 2.84
CA PRO A 36 -3.92 9.91 2.59
C PRO A 36 -5.15 9.26 3.24
N SER A 37 -6.28 9.97 3.27
CA SER A 37 -7.57 9.32 3.54
C SER A 37 -7.92 8.32 2.43
N VAL A 38 -8.78 7.35 2.74
CA VAL A 38 -9.25 6.37 1.74
C VAL A 38 -9.94 7.06 0.56
N ALA A 39 -10.70 8.13 0.82
CA ALA A 39 -11.36 8.91 -0.23
C ALA A 39 -10.34 9.55 -1.18
N GLU A 40 -9.34 10.25 -0.64
CA GLU A 40 -8.29 10.89 -1.44
C GLU A 40 -7.47 9.88 -2.23
N LEU A 41 -7.11 8.74 -1.62
CA LEU A 41 -6.37 7.67 -2.27
C LEU A 41 -7.10 7.18 -3.53
N ILE A 42 -8.38 6.83 -3.39
CA ILE A 42 -9.19 6.32 -4.50
C ILE A 42 -9.39 7.41 -5.57
N THR A 43 -9.71 8.63 -5.16
CA THR A 43 -9.87 9.76 -6.10
C THR A 43 -8.60 9.99 -6.92
N ARG A 44 -7.42 9.96 -6.28
CA ARG A 44 -6.14 10.14 -6.95
C ARG A 44 -5.85 9.01 -7.94
N ILE A 45 -6.02 7.75 -7.53
CA ILE A 45 -5.82 6.59 -8.41
C ILE A 45 -6.66 6.68 -9.67
N MET A 46 -7.95 7.01 -9.53
CA MET A 46 -8.86 7.10 -10.67
C MET A 46 -8.50 8.27 -11.61
N ALA A 47 -8.10 9.41 -11.05
CA ALA A 47 -7.65 10.56 -11.83
C ALA A 47 -6.36 10.27 -12.61
N GLU A 48 -5.35 9.71 -11.94
CA GLU A 48 -4.05 9.36 -12.53
C GLU A 48 -4.20 8.29 -13.62
N ALA A 49 -5.01 7.26 -13.38
CA ALA A 49 -5.32 6.25 -14.40
C ALA A 49 -5.94 6.88 -15.66
N GLY A 50 -6.89 7.81 -15.49
CA GLY A 50 -7.48 8.55 -16.60
C GLY A 50 -6.47 9.42 -17.36
N GLN A 51 -5.54 10.06 -16.64
CA GLN A 51 -4.44 10.83 -17.24
C GLN A 51 -3.50 9.92 -18.03
N ILE A 52 -3.10 8.77 -17.49
CA ILE A 52 -2.25 7.81 -18.21
C ILE A 52 -2.91 7.37 -19.52
N ILE A 53 -4.20 7.05 -19.50
CA ILE A 53 -4.92 6.67 -20.72
C ILE A 53 -4.87 7.79 -21.75
N ARG A 54 -5.22 9.02 -21.36
CA ARG A 54 -5.32 10.15 -22.30
C ARG A 54 -3.97 10.68 -22.78
N ASP A 55 -3.03 10.85 -21.87
CA ASP A 55 -1.80 11.58 -22.14
C ASP A 55 -0.64 10.68 -22.53
N ARG A 56 -0.64 9.41 -22.09
CA ARG A 56 0.41 8.46 -22.44
C ARG A 56 -0.06 7.48 -23.50
N LEU A 57 -1.20 6.82 -23.31
CA LEU A 57 -1.59 5.72 -24.21
C LEU A 57 -2.19 6.23 -25.52
N LEU A 58 -3.12 7.20 -25.48
CA LEU A 58 -3.71 7.74 -26.71
C LEU A 58 -2.71 8.48 -27.59
N ARG A 59 -1.63 9.05 -27.02
CA ARG A 59 -0.57 9.71 -27.81
C ARG A 59 0.36 8.74 -28.54
N LEU A 60 0.23 7.43 -28.27
CA LEU A 60 0.98 6.38 -28.97
C LEU A 60 0.19 5.78 -30.15
N LEU A 61 -1.07 6.20 -30.34
CA LEU A 61 -1.95 5.80 -31.45
C LEU A 61 -1.98 6.88 -32.52
#